data_AF-A0A5E4C8G5-F1
#
_entry.id   AF-A0A5E4C8G5-F1
#
_cell.length_a   1.000
_cell.length_b   1.000
_cell.length_c   1.000
_cell.angle_alpha   90.00
_cell.angle_beta   90.00
_cell.angle_gamma   90.00
#
_symmetry.space_group_name_H-M   'P 1'
#
loop_
_entity.id
_entity.type
_entity.pdbx_description
1 polymer ?
#
loop_
_entity_poly.entity_id
_entity_poly.type
_entity_poly.pdbx_seq_one_letter_code
_entity_poly.pdbx_strand_id
1 'polypeptide(L)' 'PGAIFDLQLADVEATEIRITWRKPRQPNGIINQYRVKVLVSETGVVLENTLLTGKDE' A
#
# COMPACT_ATOMS: atom_id res chain seq x y z
N PRO A 1 0.82 12.79 7.84
CA PRO A 1 -0.02 11.60 8.10
C PRO A 1 0.81 10.55 8.82
N GLY A 2 0.24 9.82 9.77
CA GLY A 2 0.92 8.67 10.38
C GLY A 2 1.15 7.53 9.39
N ALA A 3 1.98 6.56 9.78
CA ALA A 3 2.15 5.32 9.03
C ALA A 3 0.85 4.51 9.01
N ILE A 4 0.63 3.73 7.94
CA ILE A 4 -0.39 2.67 7.93
C ILE A 4 -0.12 1.69 9.07
N PHE A 5 -1.16 1.00 9.55
CA PHE A 5 -0.98 -0.04 10.55
C PHE A 5 -1.41 -1.39 10.02
N ASP A 6 -0.89 -2.46 10.63
CA ASP A 6 -1.31 -3.82 10.33
C ASP A 6 -1.07 -4.23 8.87
N LEU A 7 0.08 -3.83 8.30
CA LEU A 7 0.49 -4.27 6.97
C LEU A 7 0.82 -5.76 7.03
N GLN A 8 0.07 -6.57 6.29
CA GLN A 8 0.23 -8.02 6.26
C GLN A 8 0.19 -8.55 4.83
N LEU A 9 0.88 -9.67 4.61
CA LEU A 9 0.71 -10.50 3.43
C LEU A 9 -0.58 -11.31 3.61
N ALA A 10 -1.51 -11.15 2.69
CA ALA A 10 -2.72 -11.95 2.63
C ALA A 10 -2.52 -13.22 1.80
N ASP A 11 -1.78 -13.11 0.68
CA ASP A 11 -1.49 -14.25 -0.20
C ASP A 11 -0.25 -13.99 -1.06
N VAL A 12 0.41 -15.07 -1.51
CA VAL A 12 1.60 -15.04 -2.37
C VAL A 12 1.47 -16.12 -3.45
N GLU A 13 1.36 -15.68 -4.69
CA GLU A 13 1.39 -16.54 -5.87
C GLU A 13 2.70 -16.34 -6.66
N ALA A 14 2.91 -17.17 -7.70
CA ALA A 14 4.13 -17.10 -8.52
C ALA A 14 4.33 -15.74 -9.23
N THR A 15 3.23 -15.02 -9.49
CA THR A 15 3.23 -13.73 -10.22
C THR A 15 2.39 -12.65 -9.54
N GLU A 16 1.77 -12.92 -8.40
CA GLU A 16 0.91 -11.97 -7.67
C GLU A 16 1.24 -12.00 -6.18
N ILE A 17 1.16 -10.85 -5.52
CA ILE A 17 1.18 -10.75 -4.05
C ILE A 17 -0.04 -9.94 -3.62
N ARG A 18 -0.77 -10.46 -2.64
CA ARG A 18 -1.87 -9.73 -2.00
C ARG A 18 -1.44 -9.23 -0.65
N ILE A 19 -1.59 -7.93 -0.43
CA ILE A 19 -1.30 -7.26 0.84
C ILE A 19 -2.54 -6.57 1.37
N THR A 20 -2.67 -6.54 2.70
CA THR A 20 -3.73 -5.80 3.40
C THR A 20 -3.10 -4.88 4.43
N TRP A 21 -3.76 -3.76 4.69
CA TRP A 21 -3.37 -2.82 5.73
C TRP A 21 -4.59 -2.06 6.23
N ARG A 22 -4.42 -1.33 7.32
CA ARG A 22 -5.45 -0.47 7.91
C ARG A 22 -4.99 1.00 7.94
N LYS A 23 -5.98 1.90 7.93
CA LYS A 23 -5.80 3.37 7.89
C LYS A 23 -4.88 3.88 9.00
N PRO A 24 -3.98 4.86 8.83
CA PRO A 24 -3.10 5.32 9.92
C PRO A 24 -3.83 5.59 11.25
N ARG A 25 -3.27 5.13 12.38
CA ARG A 25 -3.86 5.35 13.71
C ARG A 25 -3.92 6.83 14.09
N GLN A 26 -3.02 7.63 13.53
CA GLN A 26 -2.97 9.09 13.63
C GLN A 26 -3.16 9.68 12.23
N PRO A 27 -4.40 9.74 11.73
CA PRO A 27 -4.67 10.37 10.44
C PRO A 27 -4.54 11.89 10.58
N ASN A 28 -3.84 12.53 9.64
CA ASN A 28 -3.77 14.00 9.57
C ASN A 28 -4.91 14.50 8.68
N GLY A 29 -6.15 14.36 9.15
CA GLY A 29 -7.36 14.60 8.35
C GLY A 29 -7.86 13.35 7.61
N ILE A 30 -8.78 13.54 6.66
CA ILE A 30 -9.40 12.44 5.91
C ILE A 30 -8.37 11.82 4.96
N ILE A 31 -8.30 10.48 4.92
CA ILE A 31 -7.45 9.74 3.98
C ILE A 31 -8.23 9.51 2.70
N ASN A 32 -7.88 10.22 1.63
CA ASN A 32 -8.57 10.13 0.34
C ASN A 32 -7.92 9.13 -0.64
N GLN A 33 -6.67 8.73 -0.39
CA GLN A 33 -5.90 7.88 -1.30
C GLN A 33 -4.72 7.20 -0.59
N TYR A 34 -4.29 6.08 -1.16
CA TYR A 34 -3.03 5.40 -0.85
C TYR A 34 -2.17 5.32 -2.11
N ARG A 35 -0.86 5.34 -1.95
CA ARG A 35 0.09 5.05 -3.02
C ARG A 35 0.92 3.84 -2.64
N VAL A 36 0.96 2.85 -3.52
CA VAL A 36 1.75 1.63 -3.36
C VAL A 36 2.87 1.66 -4.39
N LYS A 37 4.11 1.45 -3.94
CA LYS A 37 5.27 1.34 -4.82
C LYS A 37 5.92 -0.02 -4.65
N VAL A 38 6.16 -0.70 -5.75
CA VAL A 38 6.94 -1.94 -5.80
C VAL A 38 8.32 -1.58 -6.31
N LEU A 39 9.35 -2.01 -5.59
CA LEU A 39 10.75 -1.70 -5.91
C LEU A 39 11.62 -2.93 -5.79
N VAL A 40 12.64 -3.01 -6.65
CA VAL A 40 13.73 -3.98 -6.54
C VAL A 40 14.62 -3.54 -5.37
N SER A 41 14.75 -4.38 -4.35
CA SER A 41 15.41 -3.98 -3.09
C SER A 41 16.89 -3.64 -3.28
N GLU A 42 17.56 -4.32 -4.20
CA GLU A 42 18.99 -4.15 -4.47
C GLU A 42 19.31 -2.84 -5.21
N THR A 43 18.45 -2.45 -6.16
CA THR A 43 18.70 -1.32 -7.07
C THR A 43 17.86 -0.09 -6.74
N GLY A 44 16.80 -0.25 -5.95
CA GLY A 44 15.81 0.79 -5.67
C GLY A 44 14.94 1.16 -6.88
N VAL A 45 15.06 0.44 -8.00
CA VAL A 45 14.26 0.68 -9.20
C VAL A 45 12.79 0.38 -8.89
N VAL A 46 11.92 1.36 -9.17
CA VAL A 46 10.47 1.21 -9.02
C VAL A 46 9.93 0.43 -10.22
N LEU A 47 9.36 -0.74 -9.96
CA LEU A 47 8.68 -1.56 -10.96
C LEU A 47 7.23 -1.09 -11.15
N GLU A 48 6.56 -0.74 -10.05
CA GLU A 48 5.17 -0.29 -10.07
C GLU A 48 4.93 0.90 -9.13
N ASN A 49 4.00 1.77 -9.53
CA ASN A 49 3.60 2.94 -8.74
C ASN A 49 2.09 3.16 -8.91
N THR A 50 1.32 2.52 -8.04
CA THR A 50 -0.13 2.45 -8.14
C THR A 50 -0.78 3.43 -7.17
N LEU A 51 -1.75 4.19 -7.64
CA LEU A 51 -2.58 5.08 -6.83
C LEU A 51 -3.93 4.42 -6.58
N LEU A 52 -4.25 4.21 -5.31
CA LEU A 52 -5.52 3.65 -4.87
C LEU A 52 -6.35 4.78 -4.28
N THR A 53 -7.41 5.18 -4.98
CA THR A 53 -8.43 6.08 -4.45
C THR A 53 -9.50 5.26 -3.75
N GLY A 54 -10.20 5.85 -2.78
CA GLY A 54 -11.41 5.22 -2.25
C GLY A 54 -12.33 4.89 -3.42
N LYS A 55 -12.69 3.61 -3.56
CA LYS A 55 -13.82 3.24 -4.41
C LYS A 55 -15.02 3.76 -3.63
N ASP A 56 -15.73 4.75 -4.18
CA ASP A 56 -17.01 5.16 -3.62
C ASP A 56 -17.86 3.88 -3.45
N GLU A 57 -18.20 3.55 -2.20
CA GLU A 57 -19.15 2.50 -1.86
C GLU A 57 -20.58 2.92 -2.25
#